data_AF-A0A966L6Z5-F1
#
_entry.id   AF-A0A966L6Z5-F1
#
_cell.length_a   1.000
_cell.length_b   1.000
_cell.length_c   1.000
_cell.angle_alpha   90.00
_cell.angle_beta   90.00
_cell.angle_gamma   90.00
#
_symmetry.space_group_name_H-M   'P 1'
#
loop_
_entity.id
_entity.type
_entity.pdbx_description
1 polymer ?
#
loop_
_entity_poly.entity_id
_entity_poly.type
_entity_poly.pdbx_seq_one_letter_code
_entity_poly.pdbx_strand_id
1 'polypeptide(L)'
;MFDDVYGWNFANGNNNTLDGNRHGTHVAGTIAAGNNGFGATGVAYNSRIMPVKVLSDSGSGSYSGVAQGIRYAVDNGADVINMSLGGGSTDSAVQSALQYASSRGVIVVMAAGNEGAAQPGYPASSATFWGLAVGAVNSSNQMASFSNRAGSNSSMMYVTAPGVQVYSTLPNGSYGFLSGTSMAAPHVAGVVALMLNANPNLTDAQVRQIITATAGNVA
;
A
#
# COMPACT_ATOMS: atom_id res chain seq x y z
N MET A 1 18.70 -23.15 -2.99
CA MET A 1 18.65 -22.28 -1.81
C MET A 1 18.74 -20.87 -2.36
N PHE A 2 17.59 -20.22 -2.57
CA PHE A 2 17.55 -18.83 -3.02
C PHE A 2 17.69 -17.98 -1.76
N ASP A 3 18.69 -17.10 -1.75
CA ASP A 3 19.00 -16.24 -0.60
C ASP A 3 18.05 -15.03 -0.61
N ASP A 4 16.86 -15.21 -0.02
CA ASP A 4 15.76 -14.25 0.04
C ASP A 4 15.59 -13.60 1.43
N VAL A 5 16.67 -13.61 2.24
CA VAL A 5 16.71 -13.14 3.64
C VAL A 5 16.22 -11.68 3.81
N TYR A 6 16.32 -10.85 2.76
CA TYR A 6 15.92 -9.44 2.77
C TYR A 6 14.77 -9.12 1.79
N GLY A 7 14.05 -10.15 1.33
CA GLY A 7 12.97 -10.05 0.35
C GLY A 7 13.40 -10.42 -1.08
N TRP A 8 12.52 -10.16 -2.05
CA TRP A 8 12.73 -10.54 -3.44
C TRP A 8 12.41 -9.41 -4.44
N ASN A 9 13.19 -9.36 -5.52
CA ASN A 9 13.02 -8.44 -6.63
C ASN A 9 12.46 -9.17 -7.86
N PHE A 10 11.15 -9.08 -8.03
CA PHE A 10 10.43 -9.62 -9.17
C PHE A 10 10.59 -8.78 -10.44
N ALA A 11 10.99 -7.51 -10.33
CA ALA A 11 11.23 -6.66 -11.49
C ALA A 11 12.49 -7.09 -12.27
N ASN A 12 13.52 -7.58 -11.56
CA ASN A 12 14.80 -7.98 -12.15
C ASN A 12 15.19 -9.45 -11.91
N GLY A 13 14.36 -10.23 -11.20
CA GLY A 13 14.57 -11.66 -10.95
C GLY A 13 15.75 -11.99 -10.05
N ASN A 14 15.98 -11.22 -8.98
CA ASN A 14 17.08 -11.42 -8.05
C ASN A 14 16.70 -11.05 -6.60
N ASN A 15 17.63 -11.18 -5.66
CA ASN A 15 17.42 -10.83 -4.24
C ASN A 15 17.79 -9.37 -3.89
N ASN A 16 18.15 -8.54 -4.88
CA ASN A 16 18.47 -7.13 -4.62
C ASN A 16 17.19 -6.29 -4.53
N THR A 17 16.74 -6.05 -3.31
CA THR A 17 15.56 -5.25 -3.00
C THR A 17 15.84 -3.77 -2.79
N LEU A 18 17.09 -3.31 -3.00
CA LEU A 18 17.45 -1.89 -2.86
C LEU A 18 16.61 -1.01 -3.80
N ASP A 19 16.18 0.13 -3.25
CA ASP A 19 15.33 1.08 -3.95
C ASP A 19 16.17 2.09 -4.74
N GLY A 20 16.25 1.90 -6.06
CA GLY A 20 16.86 2.86 -6.98
C GLY A 20 15.92 3.98 -7.46
N ASN A 21 14.64 4.00 -7.06
CA ASN A 21 13.68 5.02 -7.47
C ASN A 21 13.44 6.11 -6.41
N ARG A 22 13.42 5.73 -5.12
CA ARG A 22 13.05 6.48 -3.90
C ARG A 22 11.62 6.25 -3.39
N HIS A 23 10.72 5.80 -4.27
CA HIS A 23 9.30 5.66 -3.96
C HIS A 23 9.03 4.61 -2.88
N GLY A 24 9.64 3.43 -3.00
CA GLY A 24 9.47 2.34 -2.04
C GLY A 24 9.98 2.71 -0.65
N THR A 25 11.11 3.42 -0.58
CA THR A 25 11.68 3.91 0.68
C THR A 25 10.77 4.92 1.36
N HIS A 26 10.16 5.82 0.59
CA HIS A 26 9.23 6.84 1.11
C HIS A 26 7.94 6.21 1.65
N VAL A 27 7.39 5.25 0.91
CA VAL A 27 6.25 4.44 1.33
C VAL A 27 6.56 3.66 2.61
N ALA A 28 7.69 2.96 2.66
CA ALA A 28 8.10 2.16 3.83
C ALA A 28 8.27 3.02 5.08
N GLY A 29 8.88 4.21 4.96
CA GLY A 29 9.03 5.14 6.09
C GLY A 29 7.70 5.67 6.63
N THR A 30 6.72 5.88 5.75
CA THR A 30 5.37 6.32 6.17
C THR A 30 4.70 5.26 7.05
N ILE A 31 4.96 3.98 6.77
CA ILE A 31 4.46 2.86 7.58
C ILE A 31 5.25 2.73 8.87
N ALA A 32 6.59 2.62 8.80
CA ALA A 32 7.39 2.09 9.91
C ALA A 32 8.73 2.80 10.15
N ALA A 33 8.90 4.08 9.75
CA ALA A 33 10.07 4.83 10.20
C ALA A 33 10.15 4.86 11.73
N GLY A 34 11.35 4.67 12.29
CA GLY A 34 11.53 4.49 13.73
C GLY A 34 11.20 5.73 14.56
N ASN A 35 10.69 5.52 15.77
CA ASN A 35 10.52 6.59 16.76
C ASN A 35 11.82 6.77 17.56
N ASN A 36 12.84 7.36 16.94
CA ASN A 36 14.20 7.47 17.50
C ASN A 36 14.72 8.91 17.62
N GLY A 37 13.86 9.92 17.39
CA GLY A 37 14.22 11.33 17.46
C GLY A 37 14.92 11.90 16.22
N PHE A 38 15.05 11.12 15.13
CA PHE A 38 15.65 11.58 13.87
C PHE A 38 14.68 11.41 12.70
N GLY A 39 14.66 12.39 11.80
CA GLY A 39 13.95 12.28 10.52
C GLY A 39 12.42 12.26 10.67
N ALA A 40 11.80 11.10 10.46
CA ALA A 40 10.36 10.90 10.47
C ALA A 40 9.99 9.67 11.32
N THR A 41 8.74 9.60 11.77
CA THR A 41 8.18 8.44 12.48
C THR A 41 7.00 7.91 11.71
N GLY A 42 7.01 6.60 11.42
CA GLY A 42 5.94 5.91 10.72
C GLY A 42 4.75 5.66 11.65
N VAL A 43 3.57 5.47 11.03
CA VAL A 43 2.32 5.20 11.76
C VAL A 43 2.45 3.98 12.69
N ALA A 44 3.08 2.92 12.21
CA ALA A 44 3.36 1.69 12.94
C ALA A 44 4.88 1.48 13.07
N TYR A 45 5.56 2.40 13.77
CA TYR A 45 7.03 2.44 13.91
C TYR A 45 7.70 1.20 14.51
N ASN A 46 6.94 0.28 15.13
CA ASN A 46 7.45 -1.01 15.64
C ASN A 46 7.20 -2.19 14.68
N SER A 47 6.54 -1.96 13.54
CA SER A 47 6.32 -2.98 12.51
C SER A 47 7.60 -3.32 11.76
N ARG A 48 7.70 -4.55 11.28
CA ARG A 48 8.76 -4.98 10.37
C ARG A 48 8.31 -4.79 8.92
N ILE A 49 9.22 -4.33 8.07
CA ILE A 49 8.97 -4.20 6.63
C ILE A 49 9.58 -5.39 5.90
N MET A 50 8.78 -6.05 5.06
CA MET A 50 9.23 -7.05 4.09
C MET A 50 9.33 -6.38 2.70
N PRO A 51 10.53 -6.08 2.20
CA PRO A 51 10.69 -5.46 0.88
C PRO A 51 10.35 -6.47 -0.23
N VAL A 52 9.33 -6.16 -1.04
CA VAL A 52 8.99 -6.95 -2.23
C VAL A 52 9.00 -6.04 -3.45
N LYS A 53 10.09 -6.08 -4.21
CA LYS A 53 10.32 -5.15 -5.32
C LYS A 53 9.67 -5.69 -6.58
N VAL A 54 8.50 -5.13 -6.91
CA VAL A 54 7.71 -5.46 -8.12
C VAL A 54 7.80 -4.38 -9.20
N LEU A 55 8.40 -3.23 -8.87
CA LEU A 55 8.67 -2.13 -9.81
C LEU A 55 10.19 -1.96 -9.95
N SER A 56 10.64 -1.74 -11.18
CA SER A 56 12.02 -1.38 -11.52
C SER A 56 12.37 0.01 -10.98
N ASP A 57 13.62 0.41 -11.14
CA ASP A 57 14.09 1.74 -10.73
C ASP A 57 13.48 2.89 -11.56
N SER A 58 12.86 2.58 -12.71
CA SER A 58 12.05 3.53 -13.47
C SER A 58 10.61 3.66 -12.95
N GLY A 59 10.24 2.92 -11.91
CA GLY A 59 8.89 2.95 -11.31
C GLY A 59 7.84 2.14 -12.09
N SER A 60 8.26 1.20 -12.94
CA SER A 60 7.37 0.38 -13.77
C SER A 60 7.57 -1.11 -13.51
N GLY A 61 6.56 -1.93 -13.75
CA GLY A 61 6.62 -3.38 -13.55
C GLY A 61 5.64 -4.11 -14.44
N SER A 62 5.48 -5.40 -14.21
CA SER A 62 4.53 -6.25 -14.92
C SER A 62 3.44 -6.77 -13.97
N TYR A 63 2.25 -7.07 -14.50
CA TYR A 63 1.22 -7.73 -13.71
C TYR A 63 1.68 -9.09 -13.17
N SER A 64 2.48 -9.83 -13.93
CA SER A 64 3.06 -11.09 -13.45
C SER A 64 3.97 -10.89 -12.23
N GLY A 65 4.84 -9.88 -12.25
CA GLY A 65 5.71 -9.54 -11.13
C GLY A 65 4.92 -9.08 -9.90
N VAL A 66 3.85 -8.29 -10.10
CA VAL A 66 2.93 -7.88 -9.04
C VAL A 66 2.21 -9.09 -8.42
N ALA A 67 1.66 -9.98 -9.25
CA ALA A 67 0.96 -11.18 -8.78
C ALA A 67 1.90 -12.12 -7.99
N GLN A 68 3.13 -12.31 -8.48
CA GLN A 68 4.16 -13.08 -7.77
C GLN A 68 4.56 -12.41 -6.45
N GLY A 69 4.72 -11.08 -6.43
CA GLY A 69 5.03 -10.33 -5.23
C GLY A 69 3.96 -10.44 -4.15
N ILE A 70 2.67 -10.39 -4.52
CA ILE A 70 1.56 -10.61 -3.58
C ILE A 70 1.65 -12.01 -2.97
N ARG A 71 1.82 -13.05 -3.81
CA ARG A 71 1.93 -14.44 -3.31
C ARG A 71 3.14 -14.63 -2.42
N TYR A 72 4.29 -14.11 -2.81
CA TYR A 72 5.51 -14.15 -2.02
C TYR A 72 5.31 -13.51 -0.64
N ALA A 73 4.70 -12.32 -0.57
CA ALA A 73 4.45 -11.65 0.69
C ALA A 73 3.55 -12.48 1.62
N VAL A 74 2.46 -13.04 1.08
CA VAL A 74 1.56 -13.94 1.83
C VAL A 74 2.30 -15.18 2.33
N ASP A 75 3.05 -15.85 1.44
CA ASP A 75 3.72 -17.12 1.76
C ASP A 75 4.89 -16.93 2.73
N ASN A 76 5.44 -15.72 2.82
CA ASN A 76 6.48 -15.34 3.78
C ASN A 76 5.93 -14.66 5.06
N GLY A 77 4.61 -14.71 5.28
CA GLY A 77 4.00 -14.30 6.54
C GLY A 77 3.76 -12.80 6.69
N ALA A 78 3.53 -12.07 5.61
CA ALA A 78 3.04 -10.70 5.70
C ALA A 78 1.60 -10.66 6.24
N ASP A 79 1.35 -9.87 7.27
CA ASP A 79 -0.01 -9.60 7.77
C ASP A 79 -0.75 -8.54 6.93
N VAL A 80 0.02 -7.59 6.38
CA VAL A 80 -0.47 -6.45 5.60
C VAL A 80 0.40 -6.26 4.35
N ILE A 81 -0.23 -6.09 3.20
CA ILE A 81 0.44 -5.75 1.93
C ILE A 81 0.03 -4.35 1.51
N ASN A 82 0.99 -3.43 1.43
CA ASN A 82 0.77 -2.11 0.85
C ASN A 82 1.15 -2.10 -0.64
N MET A 83 0.21 -1.75 -1.50
CA MET A 83 0.35 -1.64 -2.94
C MET A 83 0.19 -0.18 -3.38
N SER A 84 1.25 0.59 -3.26
CA SER A 84 1.31 1.98 -3.74
C SER A 84 1.59 2.07 -5.24
N LEU A 85 0.89 1.25 -6.04
CA LEU A 85 1.07 1.09 -7.49
C LEU A 85 -0.29 1.05 -8.19
N GLY A 86 -0.29 1.22 -9.52
CA GLY A 86 -1.49 1.15 -10.34
C GLY A 86 -1.17 0.77 -11.79
N GLY A 87 -2.20 0.34 -12.51
CA GLY A 87 -2.16 -0.04 -13.93
C GLY A 87 -3.48 0.24 -14.63
N GLY A 88 -3.46 0.24 -15.96
CA GLY A 88 -4.59 0.67 -16.79
C GLY A 88 -5.67 -0.39 -17.03
N SER A 89 -5.34 -1.68 -16.93
CA SER A 89 -6.24 -2.79 -17.27
C SER A 89 -6.34 -3.78 -16.11
N THR A 90 -7.46 -4.49 -16.02
CA THR A 90 -7.56 -5.64 -15.12
C THR A 90 -6.66 -6.78 -15.60
N ASP A 91 -6.18 -7.58 -14.66
CA ASP A 91 -5.34 -8.74 -14.93
C ASP A 91 -5.76 -9.92 -14.04
N SER A 92 -5.94 -11.10 -14.65
CA SER A 92 -6.46 -12.27 -13.94
C SER A 92 -5.46 -12.86 -12.94
N ALA A 93 -4.15 -12.72 -13.19
CA ALA A 93 -3.12 -13.22 -12.28
C ALA A 93 -3.08 -12.35 -11.01
N VAL A 94 -3.16 -11.03 -11.15
CA VAL A 94 -3.22 -10.11 -10.01
C VAL A 94 -4.55 -10.28 -9.26
N GLN A 95 -5.69 -10.43 -9.93
CA GLN A 95 -6.97 -10.73 -9.25
C GLN A 95 -6.90 -12.02 -8.44
N SER A 96 -6.37 -13.10 -9.03
CA SER A 96 -6.18 -14.38 -8.33
C SER A 96 -5.23 -14.26 -7.13
N ALA A 97 -4.19 -13.41 -7.23
CA ALA A 97 -3.28 -13.17 -6.12
C ALA A 97 -3.92 -12.34 -4.99
N LEU A 98 -4.75 -11.34 -5.32
CA LEU A 98 -5.53 -10.57 -4.32
C LEU A 98 -6.53 -11.47 -3.58
N GLN A 99 -7.24 -12.33 -4.32
CA GLN A 99 -8.13 -13.32 -3.73
C GLN A 99 -7.38 -14.29 -2.82
N TYR A 100 -6.18 -14.71 -3.22
CA TYR A 100 -5.31 -15.55 -2.41
C TYR A 100 -4.88 -14.85 -1.11
N ALA A 101 -4.45 -13.59 -1.17
CA ALA A 101 -4.11 -12.82 0.03
C ALA A 101 -5.29 -12.74 1.01
N SER A 102 -6.47 -12.36 0.51
CA SER A 102 -7.68 -12.26 1.34
C SER A 102 -8.10 -13.62 1.94
N SER A 103 -8.01 -14.72 1.17
CA SER A 103 -8.35 -16.06 1.69
C SER A 103 -7.35 -16.58 2.74
N ARG A 104 -6.14 -16.00 2.80
CA ARG A 104 -5.13 -16.28 3.82
C ARG A 104 -5.15 -15.28 4.97
N GLY A 105 -6.13 -14.37 5.00
CA GLY A 105 -6.30 -13.37 6.06
C GLY A 105 -5.35 -12.17 5.95
N VAL A 106 -4.61 -12.04 4.84
CA VAL A 106 -3.68 -10.94 4.61
C VAL A 106 -4.44 -9.74 4.05
N ILE A 107 -4.32 -8.59 4.72
CA ILE A 107 -5.03 -7.37 4.32
C ILE A 107 -4.22 -6.62 3.28
N VAL A 108 -4.85 -6.35 2.13
CA VAL A 108 -4.22 -5.61 1.03
C VAL A 108 -4.73 -4.17 1.00
N VAL A 109 -3.81 -3.21 1.01
CA VAL A 109 -4.11 -1.76 0.97
C VAL A 109 -3.55 -1.19 -0.33
N MET A 110 -4.39 -0.56 -1.16
CA MET A 110 -4.08 -0.19 -2.53
C MET A 110 -4.30 1.32 -2.76
N ALA A 111 -3.35 1.97 -3.41
CA ALA A 111 -3.49 3.37 -3.82
C ALA A 111 -4.55 3.52 -4.93
N ALA A 112 -5.46 4.48 -4.79
CA ALA A 112 -6.59 4.64 -5.73
C ALA A 112 -6.17 5.11 -7.14
N GLY A 113 -5.02 5.76 -7.28
CA GLY A 113 -4.53 6.36 -8.53
C GLY A 113 -4.54 7.89 -8.50
N ASN A 114 -3.82 8.50 -9.45
CA ASN A 114 -3.45 9.92 -9.42
C ASN A 114 -3.97 10.70 -10.64
N GLU A 115 -5.03 10.23 -11.29
CA GLU A 115 -5.55 10.78 -12.54
C GLU A 115 -6.70 11.78 -12.33
N GLY A 116 -7.16 11.97 -11.08
CA GLY A 116 -8.37 12.73 -10.76
C GLY A 116 -9.64 12.05 -11.28
N ALA A 117 -9.59 10.74 -11.54
CA ALA A 117 -10.68 9.99 -12.14
C ALA A 117 -11.84 9.78 -11.15
N ALA A 118 -13.03 9.54 -11.70
CA ALA A 118 -14.24 9.32 -10.91
C ALA A 118 -14.25 8.03 -10.08
N GLN A 119 -13.34 7.08 -10.37
CA GLN A 119 -13.25 5.77 -9.72
C GLN A 119 -11.78 5.33 -9.62
N PRO A 120 -11.42 4.38 -8.72
CA PRO A 120 -10.04 3.94 -8.59
C PRO A 120 -9.56 3.16 -9.83
N GLY A 121 -8.26 3.21 -10.08
CA GLY A 121 -7.59 2.38 -11.07
C GLY A 121 -7.39 0.94 -10.59
N TYR A 122 -6.94 0.05 -11.48
CA TYR A 122 -6.54 -1.31 -11.09
C TYR A 122 -5.15 -1.29 -10.42
N PRO A 123 -4.88 -2.05 -9.34
CA PRO A 123 -5.73 -3.04 -8.70
C PRO A 123 -6.76 -2.51 -7.70
N ALA A 124 -6.69 -1.24 -7.29
CA ALA A 124 -7.54 -0.67 -6.23
C ALA A 124 -9.05 -0.78 -6.49
N SER A 125 -9.50 -0.77 -7.75
CA SER A 125 -10.91 -1.03 -8.11
C SER A 125 -11.42 -2.41 -7.63
N SER A 126 -10.52 -3.35 -7.34
CA SER A 126 -10.85 -4.67 -6.78
C SER A 126 -11.25 -4.62 -5.31
N ALA A 127 -11.14 -3.47 -4.62
CA ALA A 127 -11.53 -3.27 -3.21
C ALA A 127 -13.02 -3.49 -2.92
N THR A 128 -13.84 -3.65 -3.96
CA THR A 128 -15.21 -4.16 -3.82
C THR A 128 -15.22 -5.60 -3.26
N PHE A 129 -14.21 -6.40 -3.62
CA PHE A 129 -14.11 -7.81 -3.26
C PHE A 129 -12.95 -8.07 -2.29
N TRP A 130 -11.78 -7.49 -2.56
CA TRP A 130 -10.54 -7.77 -1.83
C TRP A 130 -9.74 -6.51 -1.58
N GLY A 131 -9.35 -6.30 -0.31
CA GLY A 131 -8.51 -5.18 0.10
C GLY A 131 -9.24 -3.84 0.25
N LEU A 132 -8.45 -2.79 0.42
CA LEU A 132 -8.88 -1.40 0.66
C LEU A 132 -8.33 -0.50 -0.45
N ALA A 133 -9.17 0.38 -1.00
CA ALA A 133 -8.74 1.45 -1.88
C ALA A 133 -8.53 2.73 -1.07
N VAL A 134 -7.42 3.43 -1.31
CA VAL A 134 -7.04 4.62 -0.55
C VAL A 134 -6.84 5.83 -1.45
N GLY A 135 -7.71 6.83 -1.27
CA GLY A 135 -7.57 8.16 -1.84
C GLY A 135 -6.69 9.10 -1.03
N ALA A 136 -6.30 10.22 -1.62
CA ALA A 136 -5.40 11.20 -1.02
C ALA A 136 -6.14 12.48 -0.64
N VAL A 137 -5.90 12.95 0.59
CA VAL A 137 -6.28 14.29 1.07
C VAL A 137 -5.06 15.15 1.37
N ASN A 138 -5.26 16.46 1.38
CA ASN A 138 -4.26 17.43 1.84
C ASN A 138 -4.37 17.72 3.34
N SER A 139 -3.49 18.58 3.86
CA SER A 139 -3.45 18.98 5.28
C SER A 139 -4.70 19.70 5.77
N SER A 140 -5.52 20.26 4.88
CA SER A 140 -6.81 20.87 5.18
C SER A 140 -7.97 19.85 5.13
N ASN A 141 -7.66 18.55 5.09
CA ASN A 141 -8.60 17.46 4.90
C ASN A 141 -9.45 17.59 3.63
N GLN A 142 -8.91 18.22 2.58
CA GLN A 142 -9.57 18.32 1.29
C GLN A 142 -9.04 17.25 0.36
N MET A 143 -9.93 16.63 -0.41
CA MET A 143 -9.55 15.65 -1.42
C MET A 143 -8.58 16.27 -2.43
N ALA A 144 -7.44 15.62 -2.65
CA ALA A 144 -6.45 16.07 -3.61
C ALA A 144 -7.05 16.07 -5.03
N SER A 145 -6.72 17.08 -5.84
CA SER A 145 -7.23 17.20 -7.21
C SER A 145 -6.89 15.98 -8.07
N PHE A 146 -5.72 15.38 -7.85
CA PHE A 146 -5.26 14.18 -8.53
C PHE A 146 -5.85 12.88 -7.98
N SER A 147 -6.45 12.84 -6.78
CA SER A 147 -6.87 11.56 -6.21
C SER A 147 -8.00 10.94 -7.05
N ASN A 148 -7.87 9.70 -7.46
CA ASN A 148 -9.06 9.00 -7.96
C ASN A 148 -10.09 8.87 -6.84
N ARG A 149 -11.38 8.95 -7.17
CA ARG A 149 -12.50 8.92 -6.22
C ARG A 149 -13.04 7.50 -6.02
N ALA A 150 -13.99 7.31 -5.10
CA ALA A 150 -14.58 6.01 -4.79
C ALA A 150 -15.49 5.43 -5.92
N GLY A 151 -15.93 6.26 -6.86
CA GLY A 151 -16.98 5.90 -7.82
C GLY A 151 -18.37 5.84 -7.18
N SER A 152 -19.32 5.24 -7.90
CA SER A 152 -20.70 5.09 -7.47
C SER A 152 -21.00 3.74 -6.79
N ASN A 153 -20.00 2.86 -6.67
CA ASN A 153 -20.17 1.55 -6.05
C ASN A 153 -20.11 1.67 -4.52
N SER A 154 -21.27 1.64 -3.87
CA SER A 154 -21.39 1.73 -2.40
C SER A 154 -20.80 0.53 -1.65
N SER A 155 -20.52 -0.59 -2.33
CA SER A 155 -19.86 -1.76 -1.73
C SER A 155 -18.33 -1.68 -1.78
N MET A 156 -17.77 -0.64 -2.39
CA MET A 156 -16.32 -0.47 -2.45
C MET A 156 -15.77 -0.05 -1.09
N MET A 157 -14.80 -0.82 -0.59
CA MET A 157 -14.09 -0.47 0.64
C MET A 157 -13.06 0.62 0.34
N TYR A 158 -13.51 1.87 0.34
CA TYR A 158 -12.72 3.06 0.02
C TYR A 158 -12.57 3.97 1.23
N VAL A 159 -11.35 4.43 1.48
CA VAL A 159 -11.05 5.46 2.49
C VAL A 159 -10.09 6.51 1.95
N THR A 160 -9.96 7.63 2.65
CA THR A 160 -8.95 8.66 2.35
C THR A 160 -7.92 8.80 3.46
N ALA A 161 -6.68 9.12 3.09
CA ALA A 161 -5.60 9.41 4.03
C ALA A 161 -4.67 10.52 3.50
N PRO A 162 -3.81 11.11 4.35
CA PRO A 162 -2.87 12.16 3.92
C PRO A 162 -1.99 11.70 2.76
N GLY A 163 -2.06 12.40 1.64
CA GLY A 163 -1.32 12.05 0.42
C GLY A 163 -0.73 13.26 -0.30
N VAL A 164 -0.85 14.47 0.23
CA VAL A 164 -0.24 15.69 -0.34
C VAL A 164 0.86 16.18 0.59
N GLN A 165 2.05 16.43 0.03
CA GLN A 165 3.23 16.89 0.77
C GLN A 165 3.51 16.04 2.02
N VAL A 166 3.57 14.72 1.84
CA VAL A 166 3.90 13.77 2.92
C VAL A 166 5.41 13.69 3.05
N TYR A 167 5.92 13.98 4.25
CA TYR A 167 7.33 13.86 4.60
C TYR A 167 7.67 12.44 5.02
N SER A 168 8.71 11.83 4.45
CA SER A 168 9.16 10.48 4.82
C SER A 168 10.62 10.25 4.43
N THR A 169 11.13 9.06 4.74
CA THR A 169 12.47 8.58 4.40
C THR A 169 12.69 8.49 2.90
N LEU A 170 13.91 8.77 2.46
CA LEU A 170 14.38 8.58 1.09
C LEU A 170 15.70 7.77 1.14
N PRO A 171 16.16 7.21 0.01
CA PRO A 171 17.43 6.49 -0.04
C PRO A 171 18.61 7.32 0.49
N ASN A 172 19.69 6.63 0.86
CA ASN A 172 20.95 7.23 1.33
C ASN A 172 20.80 8.09 2.59
N GLY A 173 19.89 7.71 3.50
CA GLY A 173 19.70 8.39 4.79
C GLY A 173 19.09 9.79 4.68
N SER A 174 18.44 10.10 3.55
CA SER A 174 17.80 11.38 3.31
C SER A 174 16.30 11.34 3.60
N TYR A 175 15.64 12.49 3.52
CA TYR A 175 14.22 12.65 3.79
C TYR A 175 13.62 13.70 2.85
N GLY A 176 12.34 13.60 2.56
CA GLY A 176 11.69 14.58 1.70
C GLY A 176 10.20 14.40 1.53
N PHE A 177 9.61 15.32 0.78
CA PHE A 177 8.19 15.39 0.51
C PHE A 177 7.82 14.72 -0.81
N LEU A 178 6.81 13.85 -0.80
CA LEU A 178 6.15 13.35 -2.00
C LEU A 178 4.64 13.56 -1.90
N SER A 179 3.96 13.52 -3.05
CA SER A 179 2.50 13.60 -3.15
C SER A 179 1.96 12.51 -4.07
N GLY A 180 0.84 11.91 -3.68
CA GLY A 180 0.16 10.86 -4.41
C GLY A 180 -0.72 10.01 -3.49
N THR A 181 -1.67 9.29 -4.06
CA THR A 181 -2.38 8.20 -3.38
C THR A 181 -1.41 7.10 -2.91
N SER A 182 -0.25 6.97 -3.57
CA SER A 182 0.89 6.18 -3.11
C SER A 182 1.40 6.55 -1.72
N MET A 183 1.22 7.80 -1.27
CA MET A 183 1.60 8.27 0.07
C MET A 183 0.41 8.16 1.05
N ALA A 184 -0.82 8.12 0.56
CA ALA A 184 -2.01 7.91 1.38
C ALA A 184 -2.15 6.45 1.82
N ALA A 185 -2.03 5.50 0.89
CA ALA A 185 -2.11 4.06 1.15
C ALA A 185 -1.25 3.57 2.36
N PRO A 186 0.04 3.96 2.49
CA PRO A 186 0.86 3.49 3.61
C PRO A 186 0.42 4.00 4.98
N HIS A 187 -0.26 5.15 5.07
CA HIS A 187 -0.85 5.57 6.35
C HIS A 187 -1.91 4.57 6.81
N VAL A 188 -2.78 4.15 5.89
CA VAL A 188 -3.83 3.15 6.18
C VAL A 188 -3.22 1.78 6.46
N ALA A 189 -2.20 1.36 5.72
CA ALA A 189 -1.48 0.12 6.00
C ALA A 189 -0.84 0.12 7.40
N GLY A 190 -0.29 1.27 7.84
CA GLY A 190 0.18 1.44 9.21
C GLY A 190 -0.94 1.31 10.25
N VAL A 191 -2.10 1.92 10.01
CA VAL A 191 -3.28 1.76 10.89
C VAL A 191 -3.73 0.30 10.96
N VAL A 192 -3.79 -0.41 9.82
CA VAL A 192 -4.11 -1.85 9.80
C VAL A 192 -3.11 -2.63 10.66
N ALA A 193 -1.81 -2.36 10.53
CA ALA A 193 -0.79 -3.04 11.33
C ALA A 193 -0.99 -2.80 12.84
N LEU A 194 -1.34 -1.58 13.25
CA LEU A 194 -1.70 -1.29 14.65
C LEU A 194 -2.96 -2.03 15.10
N MET A 195 -3.98 -2.14 14.25
CA MET A 195 -5.19 -2.90 14.55
C MET A 195 -4.90 -4.39 14.78
N LEU A 196 -4.09 -5.01 13.92
CA LEU A 196 -3.70 -6.41 14.06
C LEU A 196 -2.79 -6.63 15.27
N ASN A 197 -1.95 -5.65 15.61
CA ASN A 197 -1.16 -5.70 16.84
C ASN A 197 -2.05 -5.66 18.09
N ALA A 198 -3.11 -4.84 18.08
CA ALA A 198 -4.07 -4.75 19.18
C ALA A 198 -4.98 -5.98 19.27
N ASN A 199 -5.37 -6.57 18.13
CA ASN A 199 -6.15 -7.80 18.08
C ASN A 199 -5.78 -8.64 16.84
N PRO A 200 -4.92 -9.67 17.01
CA PRO A 200 -4.46 -10.50 15.89
C PRO A 200 -5.52 -11.47 15.36
N ASN A 201 -6.68 -11.58 16.01
CA ASN A 201 -7.78 -12.44 15.57
C ASN A 201 -8.78 -11.74 14.64
N LEU A 202 -8.54 -10.47 14.30
CA LEU A 202 -9.39 -9.76 13.34
C LEU A 202 -9.25 -10.38 11.95
N THR A 203 -10.38 -10.72 11.34
CA THR A 203 -10.42 -11.19 9.95
C THR A 203 -10.25 -10.02 8.97
N ASP A 204 -9.80 -10.32 7.73
CA ASP A 204 -9.74 -9.32 6.63
C ASP A 204 -11.04 -8.52 6.51
N ALA A 205 -12.20 -9.21 6.51
CA ALA A 205 -13.49 -8.55 6.40
C ALA A 205 -13.77 -7.59 7.58
N GLN A 206 -13.47 -8.00 8.81
CA GLN A 206 -13.64 -7.15 9.99
C GLN A 206 -12.71 -5.94 9.96
N VAL A 207 -11.44 -6.12 9.59
CA VAL A 207 -10.49 -5.00 9.46
C VAL A 207 -11.00 -3.99 8.43
N ARG A 208 -11.41 -4.47 7.25
CA ARG A 208 -11.92 -3.60 6.18
C ARG A 208 -13.17 -2.83 6.62
N GLN A 209 -14.09 -3.50 7.32
CA GLN A 209 -15.31 -2.89 7.83
C GLN A 209 -15.02 -1.87 8.94
N ILE A 210 -14.14 -2.17 9.89
CA ILE A 210 -13.79 -1.23 10.97
C ILE A 210 -13.14 0.02 10.40
N ILE A 211 -12.19 -0.13 9.47
CA ILE A 211 -11.51 1.01 8.85
C ILE A 211 -12.51 1.88 8.09
N THR A 212 -13.38 1.30 7.27
CA THR A 212 -14.35 2.08 6.48
C THR A 212 -15.42 2.73 7.35
N ALA A 213 -15.85 2.08 8.43
CA ALA A 213 -16.85 2.62 9.36
C ALA A 213 -16.31 3.73 10.28
N THR A 214 -14.99 3.75 10.54
CA THR A 214 -14.35 4.74 11.43
C THR A 214 -13.67 5.88 10.67
N ALA A 215 -13.58 5.78 9.34
CA ALA A 215 -12.94 6.80 8.52
C ALA A 215 -13.77 8.10 8.45
N GLY A 216 -13.11 9.23 8.72
CA GLY A 216 -13.64 10.57 8.46
C GLY A 216 -13.52 10.97 6.99
N ASN A 217 -13.99 10.11 6.07
CA ASN A 217 -13.85 10.31 4.63
C ASN A 217 -14.48 11.65 4.21
N VAL A 218 -13.77 12.41 3.38
CA VAL A 218 -14.34 13.54 2.65
C VAL A 218 -15.04 13.05 1.39
N ALA A 219 -16.29 13.49 1.22
CA ALA A 219 -17.11 13.25 0.04
C ALA A 219 -16.56 13.95 -1.21
#